data_AF-A0A2E8GXI9-F1
#
_entry.id   AF-A0A2E8GXI9-F1
#
_cell.length_a   1.000
_cell.length_b   1.000
_cell.length_c   1.000
_cell.angle_alpha   90.00
_cell.angle_beta   90.00
_cell.angle_gamma   90.00
#
_symmetry.space_group_name_H-M   'P 1'
#
loop_
_entity.id
_entity.type
_entity.pdbx_description
1 polymer ?
#
loop_
_entity_poly.entity_id
_entity_poly.type
_entity_poly.pdbx_seq_one_letter_code
_entity_poly.pdbx_strand_id
1 'polypeptide(L)' 'MGRYTGPNCKLCRRESMKLFLKGDRCFTPKCAIERHNLPPGQTGGMRPMRRRMSEYAVQLREKQK' A
#
# COMPACT_ATOMS: atom_id res chain seq x y z
N MET A 1 10.82 -21.32 -2.15
CA MET A 1 10.38 -19.89 -2.08
C MET A 1 8.92 -19.86 -1.69
N GLY A 2 8.56 -19.12 -0.64
CA GLY A 2 7.17 -19.01 -0.19
C GLY A 2 6.48 -17.80 -0.83
N ARG A 3 5.25 -17.99 -1.32
CA ARG A 3 4.38 -16.86 -1.71
C ARG A 3 3.96 -16.10 -0.45
N TYR A 4 3.75 -14.79 -0.56
CA TYR A 4 3.26 -13.98 0.55
C TYR A 4 1.82 -14.36 0.90
N THR A 5 1.59 -14.86 2.12
CA THR A 5 0.26 -15.25 2.65
C THR A 5 -0.29 -14.25 3.67
N GLY A 6 0.38 -13.11 3.84
CA GLY A 6 0.00 -12.09 4.80
C GLY A 6 -1.14 -11.17 4.33
N PRO A 7 -1.39 -10.07 5.06
CA PRO A 7 -2.49 -9.15 4.75
C PRO A 7 -2.29 -8.35 3.45
N ASN A 8 -2.90 -8.78 2.35
CA ASN A 8 -2.80 -8.13 1.03
C ASN A 8 -3.23 -6.65 1.00
N CYS A 9 -4.26 -6.24 1.76
CA CYS A 9 -4.67 -4.83 1.80
C CYS A 9 -3.60 -3.90 2.37
N LYS A 10 -2.63 -4.43 3.14
CA LYS A 10 -1.49 -3.68 3.65
C LYS A 10 -0.58 -3.23 2.52
N LEU A 11 -0.39 -4.08 1.51
CA LEU A 11 0.42 -3.79 0.32
C LEU A 11 -0.23 -2.68 -0.51
N CYS A 12 -1.52 -2.81 -0.81
CA CYS A 12 -2.24 -1.78 -1.57
C CYS A 12 -2.21 -0.40 -0.87
N ARG A 13 -2.33 -0.37 0.47
CA ARG A 13 -2.20 0.87 1.26
C ARG A 13 -0.78 1.44 1.29
N ARG A 14 0.25 0.58 1.21
CA ARG A 14 1.65 0.98 1.21
C ARG A 14 2.08 1.61 -0.12
N GLU A 15 1.48 1.16 -1.22
CA GLU A 15 1.68 1.68 -2.58
C GLU A 15 0.66 2.75 -2.98
N SER A 16 -0.29 3.09 -2.09
CA SER A 16 -1.35 4.10 -2.32
C SER A 16 -2.16 3.89 -3.61
N MET A 17 -2.23 2.64 -4.10
CA MET A 17 -2.91 2.27 -5.34
C MET A 17 -3.61 0.90 -5.22
N LYS A 18 -4.69 0.71 -5.98
CA LYS A 18 -5.43 -0.55 -5.98
C LYS A 18 -4.66 -1.61 -6.79
N LEU A 19 -4.04 -2.57 -6.09
CA LEU A 19 -3.39 -3.75 -6.69
C LEU A 19 -4.35 -4.93 -6.94
N PHE A 20 -5.64 -4.79 -6.61
CA PHE A 20 -6.69 -5.80 -6.81
C PHE A 20 -6.41 -7.22 -6.27
N LEU A 21 -5.48 -7.38 -5.32
CA LEU A 21 -5.08 -8.66 -4.70
C LEU A 21 -6.16 -9.39 -3.88
N LYS A 22 -7.39 -8.86 -3.80
CA LYS A 22 -8.53 -9.50 -3.12
C LYS A 22 -9.75 -9.68 -4.03
N GLY A 23 -9.61 -9.48 -5.35
CA GLY A 23 -10.70 -9.64 -6.31
C GLY A 23 -11.91 -8.76 -5.98
N ASP A 24 -13.09 -9.37 -5.86
CA ASP A 24 -14.39 -8.69 -5.70
C ASP A 24 -14.43 -7.67 -4.56
N ARG A 25 -13.76 -7.96 -3.44
CA ARG A 25 -13.72 -7.04 -2.30
C ARG A 25 -13.06 -5.69 -2.64
N CYS A 26 -12.15 -5.65 -3.61
CA CYS A 26 -11.46 -4.43 -4.01
C CYS A 26 -12.37 -3.44 -4.78
N PHE A 27 -13.50 -3.90 -5.32
CA PHE A 27 -14.51 -3.08 -5.99
C PHE A 27 -15.60 -2.57 -5.04
N THR A 28 -15.67 -3.11 -3.83
CA THR A 28 -16.66 -2.70 -2.83
C THR A 28 -16.16 -1.52 -1.97
N PRO A 29 -17.07 -0.74 -1.35
CA PRO A 29 -16.74 0.29 -0.36
C PRO A 29 -16.08 -0.25 0.93
N LYS A 30 -15.92 -1.58 1.04
CA LYS A 30 -15.16 -2.24 2.09
C LYS A 30 -13.66 -2.30 1.78
N CYS A 31 -13.21 -1.76 0.65
CA CYS A 31 -11.81 -1.67 0.28
C CYS A 31 -11.04 -0.75 1.24
N ALA A 32 -9.88 -1.22 1.72
CA ALA A 32 -9.08 -0.50 2.69
C ALA A 32 -8.49 0.82 2.14
N ILE A 33 -8.32 0.91 0.81
CA ILE A 33 -7.85 2.14 0.15
C ILE A 33 -8.90 3.23 0.19
N GLU A 34 -10.15 2.89 -0.12
CA GLU A 34 -11.25 3.86 -0.14
C GLU A 34 -11.55 4.40 1.26
N ARG A 35 -11.39 3.55 2.28
CA ARG A 35 -11.58 3.94 3.69
C ARG A 35 -10.37 4.67 4.28
N HIS A 36 -9.16 4.20 4.00
CA HIS A 36 -7.93 4.66 4.63
C HIS A 36 -6.76 4.64 3.66
N ASN A 37 -6.66 5.67 2.81
CA ASN A 37 -5.53 5.87 1.90
C ASN A 37 -4.28 6.44 2.61
N LEU A 38 -3.94 5.87 3.76
CA LEU A 38 -2.70 6.15 4.48
C LEU A 38 -1.84 4.89 4.56
N PRO A 39 -0.51 5.03 4.48
CA PRO A 39 0.39 3.91 4.60
C PRO A 39 0.19 3.20 5.95
N PRO A 40 0.38 1.87 6.00
CA PRO A 40 0.19 1.09 7.21
C PRO A 40 1.28 1.38 8.25
N GLY A 41 0.93 1.33 9.54
CA GLY A 41 1.84 1.52 10.68
C GLY A 41 1.55 2.79 11.49
N GLN A 42 2.14 2.89 12.68
CA GLN A 42 1.92 4.00 13.62
C GLN A 42 2.42 5.34 13.08
N THR A 43 3.54 5.34 12.33
CA THR A 43 4.07 6.49 11.58
C THR A 43 3.25 6.82 10.33
N GLY A 44 2.20 6.05 10.01
CA GLY A 44 1.34 6.29 8.86
C GLY A 44 0.34 7.44 9.06
N GLY A 45 -0.07 7.70 10.32
CA GLY A 45 -0.96 8.80 10.68
C GLY A 45 -0.23 10.12 10.94
N MET A 46 0.96 10.04 11.56
CA MET A 46 1.86 11.16 11.69
C MET A 46 2.61 11.29 10.37
N ARG A 47 2.05 11.97 9.36
CA ARG A 47 2.74 12.27 8.10
C ARG A 47 4.19 12.66 8.43
N PRO A 48 5.22 11.81 8.21
CA PRO A 48 6.56 12.33 8.23
C PRO A 48 6.60 13.11 6.93
N MET A 49 6.29 14.41 7.01
CA MET A 49 6.61 15.46 6.04
C MET A 49 7.30 14.85 4.84
N ARG A 50 6.52 14.46 3.79
CA ARG A 50 6.93 13.60 2.66
C ARG A 50 8.42 13.78 2.40
N ARG A 51 9.27 12.95 3.02
CA ARG A 51 10.70 13.09 2.82
C ARG A 51 10.90 12.81 1.34
N ARG A 52 11.59 13.72 0.66
CA ARG A 52 11.86 13.59 -0.77
C ARG A 52 12.42 12.18 -1.00
N MET A 53 11.68 11.36 -1.74
CA MET A 53 12.12 9.99 -2.00
C MET A 53 13.40 10.08 -2.84
N SER A 54 14.38 9.23 -2.53
CA SER A 54 15.53 9.06 -3.41
C SER A 54 15.09 8.36 -4.69
N GLU A 55 15.84 8.55 -5.78
CA GLU A 55 15.61 7.84 -7.06
C GLU A 55 15.54 6.32 -6.86
N TYR A 56 16.44 5.77 -6.04
CA TYR A 56 16.42 4.35 -5.68
C TYR A 56 15.12 3.95 -4.98
N ALA A 57 14.61 4.77 -4.06
CA ALA A 57 13.36 4.47 -3.37
C ALA A 57 12.17 4.47 -4.34
N VAL A 58 12.15 5.38 -5.33
CA VAL A 58 11.13 5.39 -6.39
C VAL A 58 11.18 4.09 -7.19
N GLN A 59 12.35 3.71 -7.70
CA GLN A 59 12.54 2.46 -8.45
C GLN A 59 12.17 1.22 -7.63
N LEU A 60 12.54 1.19 -6.36
CA LEU A 60 12.17 0.12 -5.44
C LEU A 60 10.65 0.01 -5.33
N ARG A 61 9.91 1.12 -5.25
CA ARG A 61 8.44 1.10 -5.17
C ARG A 61 7.79 0.66 -6.45
N GLU A 62 8.25 1.15 -7.60
CA GLU A 62 7.75 0.66 -8.89
C GLU A 62 7.94 -0.84 -9.05
N LYS A 63 9.05 -1.40 -8.54
CA LYS A 63 9.29 -2.86 -8.54
C LYS A 63 8.36 -3.65 -7.61
N GLN A 64 7.83 -3.01 -6.55
CA GLN A 64 7.01 -3.67 -5.53
C GLN A 64 5.49 -3.56 -5.80
N LYS A 65 5.08 -2.72 -6.74
CA LYS A 65 3.71 -2.66 -7.28
C LYS A 65 3.43 -3.89 -8.15
#